data_AF-A0A9P9ZEQ2-F1
#
_entry.id   AF-A0A9P9ZEQ2-F1
#
_cell.length_a   1.000
_cell.length_b   1.000
_cell.length_c   1.000
_cell.angle_alpha   90.00
_cell.angle_beta   90.00
_cell.angle_gamma   90.00
#
_symmetry.space_group_name_H-M   'P 1'
#
loop_
_entity.id
_entity.type
_entity.pdbx_description
1 polymer ?
#
loop_
_entity_poly.entity_id
_entity_poly.type
_entity_poly.pdbx_seq_one_letter_code
_entity_poly.pdbx_strand_id
1 'polypeptide(L)'
;MASKLCRSSRALASALRSAKPSSSSSSSPAIRCLSTTSRNLINMPEGANPRHFPREPQGTLTAALVNPADKYQSKADNLHKYGSWLMGCLPKYIQQFSVWKDELTIYIPPAGVIPVFSFLKYNTAAEYTQVSDITAVDFPTKDQRFEVVYNLLSVRHNSRIRVKTYVDEVSPVPSITPLYNGANWYEREVYDLFGVFFTGHPDLRRIMTDYGFDGHPLRKDFPMTGYTEIRWDEEKKRIVTEPLEMTQAFRNFEGGSSAWEQVGSGIDRKPESFKLPTPKPETKVDEKK
;
A
#
# COMPACT_ATOMS: atom_id res chain seq x y z
N MET A 1 19.37 62.23 -4.53
CA MET A 1 19.29 60.76 -4.69
C MET A 1 17.82 60.37 -4.51
N ALA A 2 16.96 60.40 -5.54
CA ALA A 2 16.76 59.37 -6.59
C ALA A 2 16.66 57.96 -5.95
N SER A 3 15.50 57.29 -5.87
CA SER A 3 14.65 56.80 -6.96
C SER A 3 13.29 56.31 -6.38
N LYS A 4 12.14 56.87 -6.75
CA LYS A 4 11.17 56.44 -7.80
C LYS A 4 10.73 54.96 -7.76
N LEU A 5 9.65 54.68 -7.02
CA LEU A 5 8.77 53.51 -7.20
C LEU A 5 7.71 53.84 -8.27
N CYS A 6 7.74 53.10 -9.38
CA CYS A 6 6.87 53.28 -10.53
C CYS A 6 5.58 52.45 -10.38
N ARG A 7 4.43 53.12 -10.29
CA ARG A 7 3.11 52.54 -10.55
C ARG A 7 2.97 52.33 -12.05
N SER A 8 2.61 51.12 -12.48
CA SER A 8 2.10 50.88 -13.84
C SER A 8 0.71 50.28 -13.76
N SER A 9 -0.27 51.15 -14.00
CA SER A 9 -1.61 50.83 -14.45
C SER A 9 -1.56 50.47 -15.94
N ARG A 10 -2.21 49.37 -16.33
CA ARG A 10 -2.75 49.17 -17.69
C ARG A 10 -3.80 48.07 -17.67
N ALA A 11 -5.05 48.52 -17.53
CA ALA A 11 -6.21 47.78 -17.99
C ALA A 11 -6.25 47.84 -19.53
N LEU A 12 -6.46 46.71 -20.18
CA LEU A 12 -6.82 46.64 -21.58
C LEU A 12 -8.11 45.83 -21.69
N ALA A 13 -9.22 46.56 -21.76
CA ALA A 13 -10.49 46.08 -22.25
C ALA A 13 -10.40 46.00 -23.79
N SER A 14 -10.69 44.84 -24.38
CA SER A 14 -10.96 44.73 -25.81
C SER A 14 -12.38 44.26 -26.04
N ALA A 15 -13.16 45.11 -26.68
CA ALA A 15 -14.55 44.90 -27.05
C ALA A 15 -14.71 43.74 -28.04
N LEU A 16 -15.63 42.83 -27.73
CA LEU A 16 -16.13 41.83 -28.68
C LEU A 16 -17.24 42.47 -29.52
N ARG A 17 -16.94 42.80 -30.78
CA ARG A 17 -17.96 42.98 -31.82
C ARG A 17 -18.31 41.62 -32.40
N SER A 18 -19.61 41.31 -32.53
CA SER A 18 -20.07 40.15 -33.28
C SER A 18 -19.99 40.44 -34.78
N ALA A 19 -19.22 39.64 -35.50
CA ALA A 19 -19.23 39.58 -36.95
C ALA A 19 -19.69 38.17 -37.35
N LYS A 20 -20.83 38.08 -38.06
CA LYS A 20 -21.26 36.86 -38.74
C LYS A 20 -20.23 36.50 -39.82
N PRO A 21 -19.84 35.23 -39.99
CA PRO A 21 -19.25 34.79 -41.23
C PRO A 21 -20.26 34.00 -42.07
N SER A 22 -20.34 34.46 -43.32
CA SER A 22 -20.84 33.79 -44.50
C SER A 22 -20.16 32.43 -44.73
N SER A 23 -20.92 31.53 -45.36
CA SER A 23 -20.51 30.25 -45.92
C SER A 23 -19.27 30.32 -46.84
N SER A 24 -18.27 29.45 -46.60
CA SER A 24 -17.61 28.63 -47.64
C SER A 24 -16.47 27.76 -47.06
N SER A 25 -16.68 26.45 -47.20
CA SER A 25 -15.75 25.33 -47.47
C SER A 25 -14.34 25.22 -46.86
N SER A 26 -14.15 24.03 -46.30
CA SER A 26 -12.96 23.16 -46.26
C SER A 26 -11.86 23.44 -45.22
N SER A 27 -11.93 22.72 -44.10
CA SER A 27 -10.75 22.37 -43.30
C SER A 27 -10.89 20.94 -42.74
N SER A 28 -9.85 20.14 -42.96
CA SER A 28 -9.71 18.80 -42.38
C SER A 28 -9.43 18.92 -40.87
N PRO A 29 -10.07 18.11 -39.99
CA PRO A 29 -9.71 18.12 -38.58
C PRO A 29 -8.77 16.98 -38.22
N ALA A 30 -7.77 17.34 -37.41
CA ALA A 30 -6.80 16.48 -36.76
C ALA A 30 -7.46 15.39 -35.89
N ILE A 31 -6.91 14.18 -35.96
CA ILE A 31 -7.31 13.02 -35.17
C ILE A 31 -6.82 13.20 -33.72
N ARG A 32 -7.73 13.57 -32.81
CA ARG A 32 -7.56 13.29 -31.37
C ARG A 32 -8.18 11.92 -31.10
N CYS A 33 -7.34 10.94 -30.78
CA CYS A 33 -7.75 9.60 -30.35
C CYS A 33 -8.30 9.63 -28.92
N LEU A 34 -9.54 10.10 -28.78
CA LEU A 34 -10.42 9.67 -27.69
C LEU A 34 -11.05 8.35 -28.13
N SER A 35 -10.96 7.30 -27.31
CA SER A 35 -11.54 5.99 -27.60
C SER A 35 -13.03 6.14 -27.93
N THR A 36 -13.38 6.05 -29.21
CA THR A 36 -14.75 5.91 -29.66
C THR A 36 -15.22 4.52 -29.24
N THR A 37 -15.79 4.40 -28.04
CA THR A 37 -16.91 3.46 -27.93
C THR A 37 -17.91 3.98 -28.94
N SER A 38 -18.10 3.25 -30.04
CA SER A 38 -19.20 3.49 -30.96
C SER A 38 -20.47 3.51 -30.12
N ARG A 39 -20.97 4.71 -29.82
CA ARG A 39 -22.34 4.86 -29.36
C ARG A 39 -23.14 4.41 -30.57
N ASN A 40 -23.60 3.16 -30.55
CA ASN A 40 -24.80 2.81 -31.25
C ASN A 40 -25.85 3.78 -30.69
N LEU A 41 -26.06 4.89 -31.40
CA LEU A 41 -27.20 5.76 -31.20
C LEU A 41 -28.40 4.92 -31.64
N ILE A 42 -28.84 4.05 -30.74
CA ILE A 42 -30.17 3.47 -30.80
C ILE A 42 -31.09 4.69 -30.87
N ASN A 43 -31.82 4.82 -31.98
CA ASN A 43 -32.77 5.89 -32.19
C ASN A 43 -33.88 5.69 -31.15
N MET A 44 -33.70 6.26 -29.96
CA MET A 44 -34.65 6.12 -28.85
C MET A 44 -35.85 7.01 -29.18
N PRO A 45 -37.07 6.44 -29.31
CA PRO A 45 -38.25 7.26 -29.51
C PRO A 45 -38.42 8.22 -28.32
N GLU A 46 -38.60 9.51 -28.60
CA GLU A 46 -38.73 10.55 -27.59
C GLU A 46 -39.95 10.25 -26.70
N GLY A 47 -39.73 10.06 -25.39
CA GLY A 47 -40.78 9.68 -24.44
C GLY A 47 -40.92 8.17 -24.16
N ALA A 48 -40.10 7.30 -24.75
CA ALA A 48 -40.13 5.87 -24.47
C ALA A 48 -39.66 5.56 -23.04
N ASN A 49 -40.55 5.00 -22.21
CA ASN A 49 -40.24 4.64 -20.84
C ASN A 49 -39.31 3.41 -20.82
N PRO A 50 -38.07 3.52 -20.28
CA PRO A 50 -37.05 2.47 -20.33
C PRO A 50 -37.41 1.18 -19.59
N ARG A 51 -38.50 1.19 -18.80
CA ARG A 51 -39.06 -0.01 -18.17
C ARG A 51 -39.64 -1.01 -19.17
N HIS A 52 -39.99 -0.57 -20.38
CA HIS A 52 -40.60 -1.40 -21.42
C HIS A 52 -39.60 -1.90 -22.46
N PHE A 53 -38.31 -1.59 -22.30
CA PHE A 53 -37.30 -2.10 -23.20
C PHE A 53 -37.15 -3.61 -23.04
N PRO A 54 -37.11 -4.37 -24.15
CA PRO A 54 -36.91 -5.81 -24.08
C PRO A 54 -35.54 -6.08 -23.45
N ARG A 55 -35.52 -6.84 -22.37
CA ARG A 55 -34.28 -7.35 -21.78
C ARG A 55 -33.90 -8.64 -22.50
N GLU A 56 -32.60 -8.86 -22.67
CA GLU A 56 -32.12 -10.16 -23.15
C GLU A 56 -32.66 -11.28 -22.25
N PRO A 57 -33.14 -12.40 -22.83
CA PRO A 57 -33.62 -13.52 -22.04
C PRO A 57 -32.48 -14.06 -21.17
N GLN A 58 -32.74 -14.29 -19.89
CA GLN A 58 -31.76 -14.85 -18.97
C GLN A 58 -31.54 -16.32 -19.31
N GLY A 59 -30.47 -16.61 -20.06
CA GLY A 59 -30.01 -17.98 -20.31
C GLY A 59 -29.30 -18.59 -19.09
N THR A 60 -28.98 -19.88 -19.17
CA THR A 60 -28.12 -20.52 -18.16
C THR A 60 -26.74 -19.88 -18.17
N LEU A 61 -26.33 -19.27 -17.05
CA LEU A 61 -25.01 -18.66 -16.91
C LEU A 61 -23.94 -19.75 -16.83
N THR A 62 -23.05 -19.79 -17.82
CA THR A 62 -21.89 -20.70 -17.82
C THR A 62 -20.63 -19.92 -17.47
N ALA A 63 -19.91 -20.36 -16.43
CA ALA A 63 -18.59 -19.83 -16.07
C ALA A 63 -17.58 -20.98 -16.00
N ALA A 64 -16.39 -20.77 -16.58
CA ALA A 64 -15.33 -21.77 -16.53
C ALA A 64 -14.72 -21.85 -15.12
N LEU A 65 -14.50 -23.08 -14.61
CA LEU A 65 -13.78 -23.28 -13.37
C LEU A 65 -12.27 -23.08 -13.63
N VAL A 66 -11.73 -21.95 -13.19
CA VAL A 66 -10.31 -21.60 -13.34
C VAL A 66 -9.77 -21.17 -11.98
N ASN A 67 -8.56 -21.63 -11.62
CA ASN A 67 -7.91 -21.14 -10.42
C ASN A 67 -7.45 -19.70 -10.64
N PRO A 68 -7.93 -18.71 -9.85
CA PRO A 68 -7.57 -17.31 -10.05
C PRO A 68 -6.07 -17.04 -9.87
N ALA A 69 -5.35 -17.91 -9.17
CA ALA A 69 -3.92 -17.75 -8.94
C ALA A 69 -3.05 -18.07 -10.17
N ASP A 70 -3.55 -18.84 -11.14
CA ASP A 70 -2.78 -19.20 -12.35
C ASP A 70 -2.48 -17.98 -13.23
N LYS A 71 -3.32 -16.94 -13.14
CA LYS A 71 -3.11 -15.65 -13.84
C LYS A 71 -1.77 -14.99 -13.52
N TYR A 72 -1.19 -15.27 -12.34
CA TYR A 72 -0.01 -14.56 -11.85
C TYR A 72 1.31 -15.28 -12.13
N GLN A 73 1.31 -16.49 -12.70
CA GLN A 73 2.52 -17.30 -12.85
C GLN A 73 3.63 -16.55 -13.61
N SER A 74 3.31 -15.96 -14.77
CA SER A 74 4.27 -15.21 -15.58
C SER A 74 4.81 -13.95 -14.88
N LYS A 75 3.98 -13.28 -14.08
CA LYS A 75 4.40 -12.12 -13.28
C LYS A 75 5.30 -12.54 -12.13
N ALA A 76 4.97 -13.63 -11.45
CA ALA A 76 5.75 -14.17 -10.35
C ALA A 76 7.19 -14.49 -10.78
N ASP A 77 7.37 -15.09 -11.96
CA ASP A 77 8.69 -15.41 -12.51
C ASP A 77 9.55 -14.16 -12.74
N ASN A 78 8.95 -13.09 -13.26
CA ASN A 78 9.63 -11.81 -13.47
C ASN A 78 10.00 -11.14 -12.13
N LEU A 79 9.12 -11.24 -11.13
CA LEU A 79 9.38 -10.73 -9.78
C LEU A 79 10.49 -11.49 -9.06
N HIS A 80 10.61 -12.81 -9.26
CA HIS A 80 11.73 -13.59 -8.70
C HIS A 80 13.07 -13.15 -9.33
N LYS A 81 13.10 -12.95 -10.65
CA LYS A 81 14.28 -12.40 -11.35
C LYS A 81 14.65 -11.01 -10.84
N TYR A 82 13.66 -10.14 -10.65
CA TYR A 82 13.87 -8.80 -10.12
C TYR A 82 14.34 -8.81 -8.66
N GLY A 83 13.75 -9.66 -7.82
CA GLY A 83 14.18 -9.86 -6.42
C GLY A 83 15.62 -10.36 -6.32
N SER A 84 16.01 -11.32 -7.16
CA SER A 84 17.40 -11.78 -7.25
C SER A 84 18.36 -10.72 -7.75
N TRP A 85 17.93 -9.88 -8.70
CA TRP A 85 18.73 -8.74 -9.16
C TRP A 85 18.94 -7.71 -8.05
N LEU A 86 17.89 -7.35 -7.31
CA LEU A 86 17.99 -6.44 -6.16
C LEU A 86 18.95 -6.97 -5.09
N MET A 87 18.85 -8.26 -4.76
CA MET A 87 19.76 -8.92 -3.83
C MET A 87 21.21 -8.88 -4.33
N GLY A 88 21.45 -9.04 -5.63
CA GLY A 88 22.77 -8.90 -6.24
C GLY A 88 23.32 -7.47 -6.20
N CYS A 89 22.47 -6.44 -6.28
CA CYS A 89 22.89 -5.05 -6.18
C CYS A 89 23.23 -4.62 -4.74
N LEU A 90 22.50 -5.12 -3.74
CA LEU A 90 22.63 -4.71 -2.33
C LEU A 90 22.76 -5.91 -1.37
N PRO A 91 23.79 -6.77 -1.53
CA PRO A 91 23.93 -7.98 -0.72
C PRO A 91 24.21 -7.68 0.77
N LYS A 92 24.73 -6.47 1.07
CA LYS A 92 25.01 -6.04 2.45
C LYS A 92 23.75 -5.82 3.29
N TYR A 93 22.65 -5.40 2.66
CA TYR A 93 21.44 -4.98 3.37
C TYR A 93 20.25 -5.92 3.15
N ILE A 94 20.13 -6.54 1.98
CA ILE A 94 19.01 -7.43 1.70
C ILE A 94 19.31 -8.82 2.27
N GLN A 95 18.53 -9.25 3.27
CA GLN A 95 18.69 -10.57 3.89
C GLN A 95 18.02 -11.66 3.07
N GLN A 96 16.77 -11.42 2.68
CA GLN A 96 15.95 -12.34 1.91
C GLN A 96 14.85 -11.57 1.16
N PHE A 97 14.23 -12.22 0.18
CA PHE A 97 13.02 -11.73 -0.46
C PHE A 97 11.99 -12.84 -0.53
N SER A 98 10.72 -12.47 -0.51
CA SER A 98 9.59 -13.40 -0.70
C SER A 98 8.67 -12.84 -1.78
N VAL A 99 8.25 -13.70 -2.69
CA VAL A 99 7.25 -13.36 -3.71
C VAL A 99 6.00 -14.17 -3.45
N TRP A 100 4.87 -13.49 -3.36
CA TRP A 100 3.57 -14.13 -3.26
C TRP A 100 2.62 -13.53 -4.30
N LYS A 101 2.14 -14.36 -5.24
CA LYS A 101 1.37 -13.91 -6.41
C LYS A 101 2.13 -12.81 -7.18
N ASP A 102 1.67 -11.57 -7.12
CA ASP A 102 2.26 -10.39 -7.75
C ASP A 102 2.91 -9.41 -6.76
N GLU A 103 3.07 -9.81 -5.49
CA GLU A 103 3.70 -9.00 -4.46
C GLU A 103 5.13 -9.44 -4.19
N LEU A 104 6.10 -8.53 -4.40
CA LEU A 104 7.48 -8.71 -3.97
C LEU A 104 7.69 -8.05 -2.60
N THR A 105 8.18 -8.83 -1.64
CA THR A 105 8.57 -8.34 -0.31
C THR A 105 10.05 -8.58 -0.08
N ILE A 106 10.76 -7.56 0.40
CA ILE A 106 12.20 -7.62 0.73
C ILE A 106 12.38 -7.41 2.23
N TYR A 107 13.26 -8.19 2.84
CA TYR A 107 13.57 -8.13 4.26
C TYR A 107 14.95 -7.53 4.47
N ILE A 108 15.01 -6.52 5.34
CA ILE A 108 16.16 -5.63 5.52
C ILE A 108 16.37 -5.41 7.02
N PRO A 109 17.60 -5.31 7.53
CA PRO A 109 17.85 -4.87 8.89
C PRO A 109 17.55 -3.37 9.05
N PRO A 110 17.25 -2.88 10.26
CA PRO A 110 16.96 -1.47 10.51
C PRO A 110 18.11 -0.53 10.07
N ALA A 111 19.37 -0.99 10.18
CA ALA A 111 20.54 -0.24 9.71
C ALA A 111 20.59 -0.02 8.18
N GLY A 112 19.87 -0.85 7.42
CA GLY A 112 19.85 -0.83 5.96
C GLY A 112 18.73 0.01 5.34
N VAL A 113 17.87 0.61 6.15
CA VAL A 113 16.71 1.40 5.69
C VAL A 113 17.15 2.54 4.76
N ILE A 114 17.89 3.52 5.25
CA ILE A 114 18.29 4.70 4.46
C ILE A 114 18.98 4.31 3.13
N PRO A 115 20.01 3.45 3.10
CA PRO A 115 20.68 3.12 1.84
C PRO A 115 19.77 2.37 0.86
N VAL A 116 18.90 1.47 1.34
CA VAL A 116 18.01 0.72 0.44
C VAL A 116 16.90 1.61 -0.09
N PHE A 117 16.26 2.45 0.74
CA PHE A 117 15.24 3.40 0.26
C PHE A 117 15.84 4.44 -0.70
N SER A 118 17.07 4.88 -0.47
CA SER A 118 17.77 5.75 -1.42
C SER A 118 17.97 5.07 -2.78
N PHE A 119 18.42 3.81 -2.78
CA PHE A 119 18.56 3.02 -4.00
C PHE A 119 17.23 2.81 -4.72
N LEU A 120 16.18 2.43 -3.99
CA LEU A 120 14.83 2.22 -4.53
C LEU A 120 14.26 3.52 -5.13
N LYS A 121 14.58 4.68 -4.55
CA LYS A 121 14.12 5.97 -5.07
C LYS A 121 14.87 6.41 -6.33
N TYR A 122 16.20 6.32 -6.33
CA TYR A 122 17.05 6.96 -7.33
C TYR A 122 17.53 6.06 -8.47
N ASN A 123 17.47 4.73 -8.32
CA ASN A 123 17.87 3.83 -9.40
C ASN A 123 16.83 3.83 -10.53
N THR A 124 17.27 4.04 -11.76
CA THR A 124 16.43 4.04 -12.98
C THR A 124 15.61 2.75 -13.16
N ALA A 125 16.17 1.61 -12.75
CA ALA A 125 15.47 0.33 -12.81
C ALA A 125 14.50 0.11 -11.64
N ALA A 126 14.58 0.90 -10.57
CA ALA A 126 13.78 0.73 -9.36
C ALA A 126 12.92 1.95 -8.99
N GLU A 127 12.85 3.03 -9.77
CA GLU A 127 12.17 4.32 -9.50
C GLU A 127 10.87 4.29 -8.64
N TYR A 128 10.96 4.00 -7.34
CA TYR A 128 9.87 3.96 -6.39
C TYR A 128 9.69 5.35 -5.80
N THR A 129 8.92 6.18 -6.50
CA THR A 129 8.78 7.61 -6.19
C THR A 129 7.76 7.90 -5.10
N GLN A 130 6.79 7.01 -4.89
CA GLN A 130 5.68 7.22 -3.96
C GLN A 130 5.68 6.20 -2.82
N VAL A 131 5.59 6.69 -1.58
CA VAL A 131 5.23 5.87 -0.42
C VAL A 131 3.71 5.74 -0.39
N SER A 132 3.22 4.50 -0.36
CA SER A 132 1.78 4.20 -0.28
C SER A 132 1.32 4.07 1.16
N ASP A 133 2.04 3.30 1.99
CA ASP A 133 1.86 3.29 3.44
C ASP A 133 3.17 2.97 4.15
N ILE A 134 3.19 3.27 5.45
CA ILE A 134 4.12 2.71 6.41
C ILE A 134 3.28 2.23 7.58
N THR A 135 3.44 0.96 7.94
CA THR A 135 2.68 0.30 8.99
C THR A 135 3.61 -0.52 9.86
N ALA A 136 3.17 -0.91 11.05
CA ALA A 136 3.88 -1.87 11.88
C ALA A 136 2.96 -3.03 12.25
N VAL A 137 3.57 -4.19 12.52
CA VAL A 137 2.89 -5.40 12.96
C VAL A 137 3.58 -5.92 14.21
N ASP A 138 2.80 -6.18 15.24
CA ASP A 138 3.27 -6.70 16.53
C ASP A 138 3.21 -8.24 16.53
N PHE A 139 4.39 -8.87 16.66
CA PHE A 139 4.59 -10.30 16.84
C PHE A 139 5.26 -10.57 18.20
N PRO A 140 4.49 -10.75 19.28
CA PRO A 140 5.04 -10.86 20.64
C PRO A 140 5.87 -12.14 20.87
N THR A 141 5.80 -13.11 19.97
CA THR A 141 6.59 -14.35 20.03
C THR A 141 8.00 -14.21 19.47
N LYS A 142 8.33 -13.09 18.82
CA LYS A 142 9.66 -12.83 18.24
C LYS A 142 10.48 -11.95 19.18
N ASP A 143 11.79 -12.17 19.22
CA ASP A 143 12.72 -11.31 19.98
C ASP A 143 12.64 -9.85 19.52
N GLN A 144 12.49 -9.64 18.21
CA GLN A 144 12.18 -8.34 17.63
C GLN A 144 10.67 -8.26 17.42
N ARG A 145 10.01 -7.70 18.44
CA ARG A 145 8.55 -7.66 18.56
C ARG A 145 7.86 -7.02 17.36
N PHE A 146 8.38 -5.92 16.84
CA PHE A 146 7.73 -5.14 15.79
C PHE A 146 8.34 -5.40 14.41
N GLU A 147 7.50 -5.67 13.42
CA GLU A 147 7.86 -5.58 12.00
C GLU A 147 7.32 -4.28 11.41
N VAL A 148 8.19 -3.36 11.01
CA VAL A 148 7.81 -2.16 10.26
C VAL A 148 7.79 -2.49 8.77
N VAL A 149 6.64 -2.29 8.14
CA VAL A 149 6.34 -2.58 6.75
C VAL A 149 6.19 -1.27 5.99
N TYR A 150 6.91 -1.14 4.89
CA TYR A 150 6.82 -0.01 3.99
C TYR A 150 6.28 -0.50 2.65
N ASN A 151 5.19 0.10 2.18
CA ASN A 151 4.62 -0.18 0.88
C ASN A 151 4.96 0.97 -0.07
N LEU A 152 5.67 0.68 -1.16
CA LEU A 152 6.09 1.66 -2.16
C LEU A 152 5.44 1.39 -3.53
N LEU A 153 5.26 2.46 -4.29
CA LEU A 153 4.75 2.43 -5.66
C LEU A 153 5.72 3.16 -6.60
N SER A 154 6.08 2.49 -7.69
CA SER A 154 6.73 3.10 -8.85
C SER A 154 5.65 3.47 -9.85
N VAL A 155 5.43 4.77 -10.04
CA VAL A 155 4.46 5.28 -11.02
C VAL A 155 4.98 5.06 -12.44
N ARG A 156 6.29 5.14 -12.64
CA ARG A 156 6.96 4.91 -13.94
C ARG A 156 6.73 3.49 -14.45
N HIS A 157 6.98 2.51 -13.59
CA HIS A 157 6.96 1.09 -13.94
C HIS A 157 5.65 0.40 -13.53
N ASN A 158 4.68 1.16 -13.00
CA ASN A 158 3.41 0.67 -12.45
C ASN A 158 3.59 -0.60 -11.60
N SER A 159 4.59 -0.57 -10.71
CA SER A 159 5.04 -1.73 -9.94
C SER A 159 5.06 -1.36 -8.46
N ARG A 160 4.70 -2.32 -7.60
CA ARG A 160 4.72 -2.16 -6.14
C ARG A 160 5.78 -3.04 -5.51
N ILE A 161 6.33 -2.58 -4.40
CA ILE A 161 7.26 -3.35 -3.59
C ILE A 161 6.96 -3.13 -2.12
N ARG A 162 7.11 -4.19 -1.33
CA ARG A 162 7.03 -4.14 0.11
C ARG A 162 8.44 -4.31 0.69
N VAL A 163 8.81 -3.43 1.61
CA VAL A 163 10.06 -3.53 2.36
C VAL A 163 9.69 -3.76 3.81
N LYS A 164 10.27 -4.79 4.41
CA LYS A 164 10.06 -5.14 5.81
C LYS A 164 11.35 -4.98 6.59
N THR A 165 11.22 -4.40 7.78
CA THR A 165 12.27 -4.28 8.77
C THR A 165 11.73 -4.70 10.11
N TYR A 166 12.63 -5.06 11.02
CA TYR A 166 12.29 -5.53 12.36
C TYR A 166 12.87 -4.59 13.40
N VAL A 167 12.20 -4.50 14.54
CA VAL A 167 12.46 -3.52 15.59
C VAL A 167 12.07 -4.10 16.94
N ASP A 168 12.88 -3.82 17.95
CA ASP A 168 12.55 -4.06 19.35
C ASP A 168 11.83 -2.84 19.96
N GLU A 169 11.26 -2.94 21.15
CA GLU A 169 10.47 -1.86 21.76
C GLU A 169 11.26 -0.58 22.02
N VAL A 170 12.54 -0.72 22.33
CA VAL A 170 13.41 0.40 22.71
C VAL A 170 14.33 0.84 21.56
N SER A 171 14.67 -0.10 20.66
CA SER A 171 15.58 0.18 19.57
C SER A 171 14.94 1.11 18.53
N PRO A 172 15.59 2.21 18.12
CA PRO A 172 15.02 3.09 17.12
C PRO A 172 15.32 2.65 15.68
N VAL A 173 14.44 3.01 14.76
CA VAL A 173 14.63 2.88 13.30
C VAL A 173 15.02 4.22 12.70
N PRO A 174 15.90 4.30 11.70
CA PRO A 174 16.08 5.54 10.95
C PRO A 174 14.83 5.94 10.16
N SER A 175 14.44 7.21 10.29
CA SER A 175 13.35 7.84 9.52
C SER A 175 13.69 7.93 8.03
N ILE A 176 12.69 7.68 7.18
CA ILE A 176 12.77 7.91 5.73
C ILE A 176 12.18 9.26 5.29
N THR A 177 11.79 10.12 6.24
CA THR A 177 11.27 11.46 5.94
C THR A 177 12.17 12.34 5.05
N PRO A 178 13.51 12.31 5.14
CA PRO A 178 14.34 13.10 4.23
C PRO A 178 14.25 12.63 2.77
N LEU A 179 13.90 11.35 2.56
CA LEU A 179 13.72 10.77 1.24
C LEU A 179 12.28 10.96 0.76
N TYR A 180 11.30 10.76 1.63
CA TYR A 180 9.89 10.83 1.28
C TYR A 180 9.14 11.71 2.26
N ASN A 181 8.76 12.90 1.80
CA ASN A 181 7.99 13.85 2.63
C ASN A 181 6.67 13.24 3.14
N GLY A 182 6.06 12.33 2.36
CA GLY A 182 4.83 11.64 2.76
C GLY A 182 5.00 10.68 3.93
N ALA A 183 6.22 10.25 4.26
CA ALA A 183 6.47 9.33 5.36
C ALA A 183 6.28 9.95 6.75
N ASN A 184 6.28 11.29 6.86
CA ASN A 184 6.24 12.00 8.14
C ASN A 184 5.01 11.61 8.98
N TRP A 185 3.84 11.59 8.35
CA TRP A 185 2.60 11.29 9.08
C TRP A 185 2.50 9.80 9.43
N TYR A 186 2.93 8.91 8.53
CA TYR A 186 2.88 7.47 8.79
C TYR A 186 3.87 7.04 9.88
N GLU A 187 5.08 7.60 9.90
CA GLU A 187 6.04 7.31 10.98
C GLU A 187 5.53 7.79 12.34
N ARG A 188 4.83 8.94 12.38
CA ARG A 188 4.15 9.42 13.59
C ARG A 188 2.98 8.54 14.01
N GLU A 189 2.21 8.03 13.05
CA GLU A 189 1.12 7.09 13.32
C GLU A 189 1.65 5.78 13.90
N VAL A 190 2.73 5.23 13.33
CA VAL A 190 3.38 4.02 13.83
C VAL A 190 3.95 4.24 15.24
N TYR A 191 4.52 5.42 15.50
CA TYR A 191 4.96 5.81 16.85
C TYR A 191 3.79 5.86 17.85
N ASP A 192 2.66 6.46 17.47
CA ASP A 192 1.51 6.60 18.35
C ASP A 192 0.83 5.24 18.66
N LEU A 193 0.64 4.41 17.63
CA LEU A 193 -0.14 3.18 17.75
C LEU A 193 0.67 1.97 18.24
N PHE A 194 1.97 1.91 17.93
CA PHE A 194 2.85 0.78 18.30
C PHE A 194 4.01 1.18 19.22
N GLY A 195 4.38 2.45 19.28
CA GLY A 195 5.50 2.93 20.11
C GLY A 195 6.88 2.73 19.48
N VAL A 196 6.95 2.52 18.16
CA VAL A 196 8.24 2.41 17.47
C VAL A 196 8.87 3.80 17.31
N PHE A 197 10.11 3.96 17.79
CA PHE A 197 10.83 5.22 17.69
C PHE A 197 11.57 5.38 16.36
N PHE A 198 11.44 6.56 15.75
CA PHE A 198 12.15 6.93 14.52
C PHE A 198 13.24 7.98 14.78
N THR A 199 14.50 7.65 14.50
CA THR A 199 15.63 8.59 14.57
C THR A 199 15.71 9.47 13.33
N GLY A 200 15.96 10.77 13.51
CA GLY A 200 16.03 11.74 12.42
C GLY A 200 14.68 12.25 11.91
N HIS A 201 13.57 11.94 12.59
CA HIS A 201 12.25 12.49 12.28
C HIS A 201 12.13 13.96 12.75
N PRO A 202 11.55 14.89 11.96
CA PRO A 202 11.50 16.31 12.31
C PRO A 202 10.56 16.67 13.48
N ASP A 203 9.42 15.98 13.63
CA ASP A 203 8.43 16.21 14.70
C ASP A 203 7.75 14.89 15.10
N LEU A 204 8.41 14.06 15.90
CA LEU A 204 7.86 12.78 16.34
C LEU A 204 6.98 12.97 17.58
N ARG A 205 5.67 12.99 17.39
CA ARG A 205 4.66 13.05 18.45
C ARG A 205 3.39 12.34 18.02
N ARG A 206 2.54 12.04 18.99
CA ARG A 206 1.23 11.42 18.81
C ARG A 206 0.34 12.21 17.84
N ILE A 207 -0.60 11.53 17.21
CA ILE A 207 -1.46 12.11 16.16
C ILE A 207 -2.89 11.59 16.18
N MET A 208 -3.11 10.31 16.49
CA MET A 208 -4.42 9.67 16.53
C MET A 208 -4.99 9.60 17.95
N THR A 209 -4.14 9.35 18.95
CA THR A 209 -4.58 9.20 20.34
C THR A 209 -4.77 10.55 21.04
N ASP A 210 -5.50 10.53 22.16
CA ASP A 210 -5.69 11.72 23.00
C ASP A 210 -4.36 12.22 23.59
N TYR A 211 -4.29 13.51 23.89
CA TYR A 211 -3.07 14.19 24.34
C TYR A 211 -2.47 13.56 25.60
N GLY A 212 -3.33 13.14 26.54
CA GLY A 212 -2.95 12.52 27.82
C GLY A 212 -3.02 10.99 27.82
N PHE A 213 -3.16 10.36 26.67
CA PHE A 213 -3.31 8.90 26.58
C PHE A 213 -2.07 8.18 27.15
N ASP A 214 -2.21 6.99 27.73
CA ASP A 214 -1.06 6.21 28.18
C ASP A 214 -1.09 4.83 27.55
N GLY A 215 0.06 4.42 27.00
CA GLY A 215 0.20 3.22 26.19
C GLY A 215 -0.02 3.40 24.68
N HIS A 216 0.04 2.26 23.98
CA HIS A 216 0.01 2.16 22.52
C HIS A 216 -1.10 1.18 22.09
N PRO A 217 -2.21 1.65 21.49
CA PRO A 217 -3.44 0.85 21.35
C PRO A 217 -3.34 -0.42 20.51
N LEU A 218 -2.48 -0.45 19.49
CA LEU A 218 -2.42 -1.58 18.54
C LEU A 218 -1.46 -2.69 18.96
N ARG A 219 -0.82 -2.56 20.12
CA ARG A 219 -0.03 -3.63 20.71
C ARG A 219 -0.94 -4.76 21.20
N LYS A 220 -0.47 -6.00 21.10
CA LYS A 220 -1.27 -7.21 21.42
C LYS A 220 -1.56 -7.42 22.91
N ASP A 221 -0.79 -6.77 23.77
CA ASP A 221 -0.96 -6.71 25.22
C ASP A 221 -1.98 -5.64 25.65
N PHE A 222 -2.35 -4.69 24.78
CA PHE A 222 -3.31 -3.64 25.10
C PHE A 222 -4.76 -4.17 25.06
N PRO A 223 -5.58 -3.93 26.09
CA PRO A 223 -6.97 -4.40 26.11
C PRO A 223 -7.82 -3.62 25.10
N MET A 224 -8.76 -4.30 24.44
CA MET A 224 -9.62 -3.71 23.40
C MET A 224 -10.36 -2.44 23.86
N THR A 225 -10.77 -2.39 25.12
CA THR A 225 -11.54 -1.28 25.71
C THR A 225 -10.66 -0.18 26.27
N GLY A 226 -9.35 -0.40 26.40
CA GLY A 226 -8.44 0.49 27.13
C GLY A 226 -8.60 0.43 28.65
N TYR A 227 -7.95 1.37 29.32
CA TYR A 227 -7.86 1.42 30.79
C TYR A 227 -8.74 2.52 31.42
N THR A 228 -9.08 3.55 30.66
CA THR A 228 -9.76 4.75 31.15
C THR A 228 -10.99 5.07 30.33
N GLU A 229 -12.00 5.61 30.98
CA GLU A 229 -13.19 6.19 30.36
C GLU A 229 -13.31 7.68 30.69
N ILE A 230 -14.22 8.36 29.98
CA ILE A 230 -14.41 9.79 30.08
C ILE A 230 -15.87 10.05 30.47
N ARG A 231 -16.08 10.82 31.55
CA ARG A 231 -17.41 11.29 31.95
C ARG A 231 -17.44 12.77 32.30
N TRP A 232 -18.62 13.38 32.23
CA TRP A 232 -18.85 14.72 32.74
C TRP A 232 -19.02 14.66 34.27
N ASP A 233 -18.29 15.51 34.99
CA ASP A 233 -18.43 15.67 36.44
C ASP A 233 -19.11 17.00 36.75
N GLU A 234 -20.33 16.95 37.28
CA GLU A 234 -21.14 18.14 37.56
C GLU A 234 -20.54 19.00 38.69
N GLU A 235 -19.94 18.38 39.70
CA GLU A 235 -19.31 19.08 40.83
C GLU A 235 -18.12 19.92 40.37
N LYS A 236 -17.29 19.34 39.50
CA LYS A 236 -16.09 20.00 38.96
C LYS A 236 -16.37 20.82 37.69
N LYS A 237 -17.57 20.69 37.12
CA LYS A 237 -17.99 21.29 35.83
C LYS A 237 -16.97 21.08 34.72
N ARG A 238 -16.39 19.88 34.66
CA ARG A 238 -15.38 19.52 33.66
C ARG A 238 -15.46 18.04 33.31
N ILE A 239 -14.84 17.69 32.19
CA ILE A 239 -14.62 16.31 31.79
C ILE A 239 -13.54 15.69 32.68
N VAL A 240 -13.80 14.51 33.23
CA VAL A 240 -12.85 13.74 34.06
C VAL A 240 -12.56 12.40 33.40
N THR A 241 -11.31 11.94 33.53
CA THR A 241 -10.85 10.61 33.12
C THR A 241 -10.83 9.70 34.34
N GLU A 242 -11.54 8.57 34.27
CA GLU A 242 -11.67 7.61 35.36
C GLU A 242 -11.30 6.20 34.88
N PRO A 243 -10.97 5.26 35.78
CA PRO A 243 -10.80 3.86 35.41
C PRO A 243 -12.06 3.31 34.74
N LEU A 244 -11.88 2.45 33.74
CA LEU A 244 -12.97 1.89 32.94
C LEU A 244 -13.93 1.03 33.78
N GLU A 245 -15.24 1.32 33.69
CA GLU A 245 -16.31 0.49 34.27
C GLU A 245 -17.42 0.25 33.23
N MET A 246 -17.48 -0.97 32.67
CA MET A 246 -18.49 -1.30 31.66
C MET A 246 -19.73 -1.96 32.25
N THR A 247 -20.91 -1.47 31.88
CA THR A 247 -22.20 -2.08 32.25
C THR A 247 -22.38 -3.48 31.68
N GLN A 248 -21.85 -3.72 30.48
CA GLN A 248 -21.78 -5.04 29.85
C GLN A 248 -20.33 -5.34 29.47
N ALA A 249 -19.79 -6.44 29.98
CA ALA A 249 -18.46 -6.90 29.61
C ALA A 249 -18.39 -7.34 28.13
N PHE A 250 -17.22 -7.14 27.53
CA PHE A 250 -16.92 -7.65 26.19
C PHE A 250 -16.91 -9.18 26.20
N ARG A 251 -17.60 -9.81 25.22
CA ARG A 251 -17.66 -11.26 25.07
C ARG A 251 -16.88 -11.65 23.82
N ASN A 252 -15.76 -12.33 23.98
CA ASN A 252 -15.01 -12.90 22.86
C ASN A 252 -15.65 -14.23 22.43
N PHE A 253 -15.86 -14.40 21.12
CA PHE A 253 -16.43 -15.63 20.55
C PHE A 253 -15.37 -16.51 19.86
N GLU A 254 -14.09 -16.17 20.01
CA GLU A 254 -12.97 -16.94 19.44
C GLU A 254 -12.81 -18.34 20.04
N GLY A 255 -13.41 -18.59 21.22
CA GLY A 255 -13.46 -19.93 21.82
C GLY A 255 -14.25 -20.96 21.00
N GLY A 256 -15.07 -20.51 20.04
CA GLY A 256 -15.77 -21.36 19.06
C GLY A 256 -15.01 -21.58 17.75
N SER A 257 -13.73 -21.20 17.67
CA SER A 257 -12.90 -21.44 16.49
C SER A 257 -12.74 -22.94 16.20
N SER A 258 -12.52 -23.27 14.92
CA SER A 258 -12.40 -24.67 14.48
C SER A 258 -11.21 -25.36 15.14
N ALA A 259 -11.44 -26.52 15.75
CA ALA A 259 -10.38 -27.38 16.29
C ALA A 259 -9.54 -28.07 15.19
N TRP A 260 -10.09 -28.18 13.98
CA TRP A 260 -9.42 -28.77 12.82
C TRP A 260 -8.74 -27.70 11.98
N GLU A 261 -7.60 -28.06 11.37
CA GLU A 261 -6.91 -27.24 10.38
C GLU A 261 -7.83 -26.99 9.18
N GLN A 262 -8.18 -25.72 8.95
CA GLN A 262 -9.16 -25.34 7.91
C GLN A 262 -8.57 -25.36 6.50
N VAL A 263 -7.28 -25.07 6.36
CA VAL A 263 -6.57 -24.98 5.08
C VAL A 263 -5.22 -25.68 5.19
N GLY A 264 -4.91 -26.60 4.27
CA GLY A 264 -3.63 -27.30 4.26
C GLY A 264 -2.46 -26.45 3.72
N SER A 265 -1.32 -27.09 3.47
CA SER A 265 -0.03 -26.46 3.10
C SER A 265 -0.01 -25.69 1.77
N GLY A 266 -1.07 -25.74 0.98
CA GLY A 266 -1.15 -25.09 -0.33
C GLY A 266 -0.23 -25.70 -1.39
N ILE A 267 -0.05 -24.99 -2.50
CA ILE A 267 0.75 -25.41 -3.66
C ILE A 267 1.92 -24.43 -3.83
N ASP A 268 3.15 -24.93 -3.84
CA ASP A 268 4.35 -24.12 -4.10
C ASP A 268 4.48 -23.80 -5.60
N ARG A 269 4.20 -22.54 -5.94
CA ARG A 269 4.25 -22.01 -7.32
C ARG A 269 5.60 -21.41 -7.72
N LYS A 270 6.67 -21.63 -6.93
CA LYS A 270 8.01 -21.15 -7.29
C LYS A 270 8.43 -21.65 -8.67
N PRO A 271 8.96 -20.76 -9.54
CA PRO A 271 9.55 -21.17 -10.81
C PRO A 271 10.68 -22.18 -10.63
N GLU A 272 10.81 -23.11 -11.58
CA GLU A 272 11.86 -24.14 -11.57
C GLU A 272 13.26 -23.55 -11.54
N SER A 273 13.48 -22.38 -12.15
CA SER A 273 14.76 -21.67 -12.15
C SER A 273 15.22 -21.18 -10.77
N PHE A 274 14.30 -21.08 -9.80
CA PHE A 274 14.58 -20.65 -8.43
C PHE A 274 14.48 -21.79 -7.41
N LYS A 275 14.16 -23.02 -7.86
CA LYS A 275 14.25 -24.21 -7.02
C LYS A 275 15.67 -24.74 -7.06
N LEU A 276 16.15 -25.23 -5.92
CA LEU A 276 17.46 -25.86 -5.85
C LEU A 276 17.46 -27.13 -6.73
N PRO A 277 18.49 -27.35 -7.57
CA PRO A 277 18.55 -28.54 -8.41
C PRO A 277 18.67 -29.77 -7.52
N THR A 278 17.81 -30.76 -7.74
CA THR A 278 17.91 -32.05 -7.05
C THR A 278 19.15 -32.79 -7.56
N PRO A 279 20.02 -33.31 -6.67
CA PRO A 279 21.16 -34.10 -7.09
C PRO A 279 20.67 -35.34 -7.85
N LYS A 280 21.34 -35.68 -8.96
CA LYS A 280 21.00 -36.90 -9.72
C LYS A 280 21.22 -38.12 -8.82
N PRO A 281 20.31 -39.10 -8.82
CA PRO A 281 20.53 -40.34 -8.09
C PRO A 281 21.76 -41.04 -8.67
N GLU A 282 22.64 -41.51 -7.79
CA GLU A 282 23.79 -42.32 -8.20
C GLU A 282 23.30 -43.59 -8.88
N THR A 283 23.82 -43.89 -10.07
CA THR A 283 23.59 -45.16 -10.73
C THR A 283 24.25 -46.25 -9.90
N LYS A 284 23.43 -47.07 -9.24
CA LYS A 284 23.90 -48.31 -8.62
C LYS A 284 24.61 -49.11 -9.70
N VAL A 285 25.90 -49.37 -9.50
CA VAL A 285 26.64 -50.31 -10.35
C VAL A 285 26.01 -51.67 -10.11
N ASP A 286 25.22 -52.15 -11.08
CA ASP A 286 24.72 -53.51 -11.05
C ASP A 286 25.93 -54.44 -11.01
N GLU A 287 26.14 -55.09 -9.86
CA GLU A 287 27.11 -56.18 -9.73
C GLU A 287 26.73 -57.22 -10.78
N LYS A 288 27.59 -57.36 -11.81
CA LYS A 288 27.47 -58.43 -12.80
C LYS A 288 27.54 -59.76 -12.05
N LYS A 289 26.38 -60.41 -11.89
CA LYS A 289 26.27 -61.81 -11.47
C LYS A 289 26.98 -62.73 -12.45
#